data_AF-A0A7C8NKW8-F1
#
_entry.id   AF-A0A7C8NKW8-F1
#
_cell.length_a   1.000
_cell.length_b   1.000
_cell.length_c   1.000
_cell.angle_alpha   90.00
_cell.angle_beta   90.00
_cell.angle_gamma   90.00
#
_symmetry.space_group_name_H-M   'P 1'
#
loop_
_entity.id
_entity.type
_entity.pdbx_description
1 polymer ?
#
loop_
_entity_poly.entity_id
_entity_poly.type
_entity_poly.pdbx_seq_one_letter_code
_entity_poly.pdbx_strand_id
1 'polypeptide(L)'
;MSKLFAVTGQNTRRNAGKRAVDTEILLREVHHNRRDTDRYMKAVSRMNYLHARYRKAGKILDDDMLHTLGSGIVESFRIVDTEEWRQLTKEEKCAIGIFHKALGEDLGIPWTSLPSHREGWEDGAHFATELRDWTVGYESRVARFTGTNDQYVRVYVDSATSAMPRFFTTLLRKVIGYELDDVMRSTLGLEKAGILLRTIITSTKTIRKILLRHFTFPRRSPVKALHEKPNPKTGLFNFFPTGLQPWYVKKDIWSIWGPSALFVRALGGRLPGSHGDRFHPQGYDLTTIGPKPQEGRGLENMAATMEFLRARNISGCPFQKGYGEKGETQVTPIF
;
A
#
# COMPACT_ATOMS: atom_id res chain seq x y z
N MET A 1 11.96 6.74 5.86
CA MET A 1 10.87 7.27 4.99
C MET A 1 10.20 8.58 5.43
N SER A 2 9.68 8.76 6.66
CA SER A 2 8.91 9.98 7.06
C SER A 2 9.64 11.32 6.83
N LYS A 3 10.96 11.35 7.06
CA LYS A 3 11.83 12.51 6.81
C LYS A 3 11.81 12.96 5.34
N LEU A 4 11.84 12.02 4.39
CA LEU A 4 11.83 12.34 2.97
C LEU A 4 10.53 13.06 2.61
N PHE A 5 9.40 12.55 3.08
CA PHE A 5 8.11 13.17 2.81
C PHE A 5 7.93 14.57 3.41
N ALA A 6 8.58 14.83 4.55
CA ALA A 6 8.59 16.16 5.14
C ALA A 6 9.35 17.14 4.23
N VAL A 7 10.57 16.78 3.80
CA VAL A 7 11.41 17.63 2.95
C VAL A 7 10.79 17.85 1.56
N THR A 8 10.13 16.85 0.99
CA THR A 8 9.48 16.97 -0.33
C THR A 8 8.11 17.66 -0.28
N GLY A 9 7.66 18.13 0.90
CA GLY A 9 6.36 18.76 1.10
C GLY A 9 5.17 17.81 0.88
N GLN A 10 5.42 16.50 0.83
CA GLN A 10 4.41 15.48 0.57
C GLN A 10 3.67 15.08 1.85
N ASN A 11 4.22 15.36 3.04
CA ASN A 11 3.57 15.14 4.34
C ASN A 11 2.89 16.42 4.88
N THR A 12 1.98 17.01 4.10
CA THR A 12 1.24 18.23 4.49
C THR A 12 -0.27 18.00 4.35
N ARG A 13 -1.10 18.74 5.10
CA ARG A 13 -2.58 18.65 4.98
C ARG A 13 -3.09 18.81 3.54
N ARG A 14 -2.34 19.54 2.70
CA ARG A 14 -2.69 19.75 1.29
C ARG A 14 -2.41 18.53 0.42
N ASN A 15 -1.25 17.90 0.59
CA ASN A 15 -0.74 16.89 -0.35
C ASN A 15 -0.86 15.44 0.16
N ALA A 16 -0.87 15.23 1.47
CA ALA A 16 -0.78 13.91 2.09
C ALA A 16 -1.97 13.00 1.74
N GLY A 17 -3.19 13.55 1.69
CA GLY A 17 -4.37 12.78 1.32
C GLY A 17 -4.30 12.26 -0.13
N LYS A 18 -3.94 13.13 -1.09
CA LYS A 18 -3.74 12.72 -2.49
C LYS A 18 -2.65 11.67 -2.59
N ARG A 19 -1.49 11.91 -1.95
CA ARG A 19 -0.35 10.97 -1.96
C ARG A 19 -0.74 9.59 -1.45
N ALA A 20 -1.48 9.50 -0.35
CA ALA A 20 -1.91 8.22 0.20
C ALA A 20 -2.82 7.46 -0.79
N VAL A 21 -3.75 8.17 -1.44
CA VAL A 21 -4.61 7.57 -2.48
C VAL A 21 -3.79 7.19 -3.72
N ASP A 22 -2.83 8.00 -4.14
CA ASP A 22 -1.93 7.68 -5.27
C ASP A 22 -1.14 6.38 -5.00
N THR A 23 -0.57 6.25 -3.79
CA THR A 23 0.12 5.02 -3.36
C THR A 23 -0.84 3.84 -3.32
N GLU A 24 -2.05 4.02 -2.77
CA GLU A 24 -3.05 2.95 -2.70
C GLU A 24 -3.47 2.46 -4.09
N ILE A 25 -3.68 3.37 -5.04
CA ILE A 25 -4.01 3.03 -6.42
C ILE A 25 -2.89 2.20 -7.05
N LEU A 26 -1.63 2.68 -6.99
CA LEU A 26 -0.50 1.96 -7.57
C LEU A 26 -0.33 0.55 -6.96
N LEU A 27 -0.49 0.42 -5.64
CA LEU A 27 -0.43 -0.88 -4.96
C LEU A 27 -1.61 -1.79 -5.36
N ARG A 28 -2.83 -1.27 -5.46
CA ARG A 28 -3.99 -2.06 -5.90
C ARG A 28 -3.85 -2.50 -7.35
N GLU A 29 -3.25 -1.68 -8.21
CA GLU A 29 -3.02 -2.01 -9.62
C GLU A 29 -2.06 -3.19 -9.76
N VAL A 30 -0.99 -3.22 -8.98
CA VAL A 30 -0.07 -4.37 -9.01
C VAL A 30 -0.66 -5.61 -8.35
N HIS A 31 -1.49 -5.46 -7.29
CA HIS A 31 -2.14 -6.61 -6.64
C HIS A 31 -3.26 -7.24 -7.48
N HIS A 32 -4.03 -6.43 -8.22
CA HIS A 32 -5.26 -6.90 -8.86
C HIS A 32 -5.04 -7.35 -10.32
N ASN A 33 -4.09 -6.74 -11.03
CA ASN A 33 -3.85 -7.06 -12.42
C ASN A 33 -2.76 -8.14 -12.55
N ARG A 34 -2.88 -8.98 -13.58
CA ARG A 34 -1.84 -9.94 -13.92
C ARG A 34 -0.56 -9.21 -14.34
N ARG A 35 0.58 -9.79 -14.01
CA ARG A 35 1.92 -9.24 -14.25
C ARG A 35 2.20 -8.96 -15.74
N ASP A 36 1.59 -9.73 -16.65
CA ASP A 36 1.70 -9.60 -18.11
C ASP A 36 0.81 -8.52 -18.73
N THR A 37 0.06 -7.76 -17.93
CA THR A 37 -0.84 -6.71 -18.44
C THR A 37 -0.18 -5.33 -18.46
N ASP A 38 -0.60 -4.49 -19.41
CA ASP A 38 -0.17 -3.10 -19.48
C ASP A 38 -0.47 -2.31 -18.20
N ARG A 39 -1.57 -2.61 -17.48
CA ARG A 39 -1.91 -1.92 -16.23
C ARG A 39 -0.88 -2.20 -15.14
N TYR A 40 -0.52 -3.47 -14.96
CA TYR A 40 0.53 -3.85 -14.01
C TYR A 40 1.85 -3.16 -14.35
N MET A 41 2.29 -3.27 -15.61
CA MET A 41 3.57 -2.72 -16.06
C MET A 41 3.60 -1.19 -15.97
N LYS A 42 2.50 -0.49 -16.27
CA LYS A 42 2.39 0.97 -16.06
C LYS A 42 2.53 1.35 -14.59
N ALA A 43 1.88 0.62 -13.67
CA ALA A 43 1.94 0.90 -12.24
C ALA A 43 3.36 0.70 -11.68
N VAL A 44 4.01 -0.43 -12.03
CA VAL A 44 5.42 -0.68 -11.66
C VAL A 44 6.34 0.39 -12.24
N SER A 45 6.21 0.69 -13.53
CA SER A 45 7.05 1.68 -14.20
C SER A 45 6.89 3.06 -13.58
N ARG A 46 5.66 3.42 -13.16
CA ARG A 46 5.41 4.67 -12.45
C ARG A 46 6.07 4.70 -11.08
N MET A 47 5.97 3.63 -10.31
CA MET A 47 6.65 3.51 -9.02
C MET A 47 8.17 3.63 -9.18
N ASN A 48 8.75 2.90 -10.14
CA ASN A 48 10.18 2.96 -10.43
C ASN A 48 10.63 4.37 -10.82
N TYR A 49 9.90 5.04 -11.71
CA TYR A 49 10.19 6.42 -12.09
C TYR A 49 10.17 7.37 -10.88
N LEU A 50 9.13 7.31 -10.04
CA LEU A 50 8.98 8.19 -8.89
C LEU A 50 10.06 7.95 -7.83
N HIS A 51 10.56 6.71 -7.69
CA HIS A 51 11.62 6.36 -6.75
C HIS A 51 13.04 6.60 -7.30
N ALA A 52 13.25 6.50 -8.61
CA ALA A 52 14.58 6.48 -9.25
C ALA A 52 15.49 7.62 -8.79
N ARG A 53 15.01 8.88 -8.84
CA ARG A 53 15.81 10.04 -8.44
C ARG A 53 16.25 10.00 -6.97
N TYR A 54 15.39 9.46 -6.10
CA TYR A 54 15.66 9.40 -4.67
C TYR A 54 16.56 8.24 -4.30
N ARG A 55 16.46 7.12 -5.03
CA ARG A 55 17.41 6.01 -4.92
C ARG A 55 18.80 6.43 -5.38
N LYS A 56 18.89 7.07 -6.56
CA LYS A 56 20.15 7.62 -7.10
C LYS A 56 20.81 8.63 -6.16
N ALA A 57 20.01 9.43 -5.45
CA ALA A 57 20.50 10.41 -4.46
C ALA A 57 20.74 9.83 -3.04
N GLY A 58 20.63 8.51 -2.85
CA GLY A 58 20.82 7.86 -1.54
C GLY A 58 19.79 8.28 -0.48
N LYS A 59 18.59 8.70 -0.90
CA LYS A 59 17.48 9.13 -0.02
C LYS A 59 16.42 8.05 0.20
N ILE A 60 16.40 7.04 -0.67
CA ILE A 60 15.67 5.79 -0.49
C ILE A 60 16.72 4.70 -0.65
N LEU A 61 17.03 4.00 0.44
CA LEU A 61 18.00 2.91 0.45
C LEU A 61 17.34 1.60 0.00
N ASP A 62 18.15 0.61 -0.35
CA ASP A 62 17.64 -0.71 -0.71
C ASP A 62 16.91 -1.37 0.46
N ASP A 63 17.42 -1.22 1.68
CA ASP A 63 16.73 -1.66 2.90
C ASP A 63 15.41 -0.89 3.14
N ASP A 64 15.29 0.38 2.73
CA ASP A 64 14.01 1.11 2.82
C ASP A 64 12.97 0.51 1.87
N MET A 65 13.40 0.11 0.66
CA MET A 65 12.53 -0.55 -0.32
C MET A 65 12.14 -1.95 0.14
N LEU A 66 13.11 -2.74 0.62
CA LEU A 66 12.88 -4.08 1.15
C LEU A 66 11.96 -4.06 2.38
N HIS A 67 12.16 -3.09 3.28
CA HIS A 67 11.27 -2.85 4.43
C HIS A 67 9.84 -2.57 3.97
N THR A 68 9.66 -1.63 3.05
CA THR A 68 8.33 -1.27 2.54
C THR A 68 7.63 -2.46 1.86
N LEU A 69 8.36 -3.27 1.08
CA LEU A 69 7.83 -4.48 0.48
C LEU A 69 7.42 -5.51 1.55
N GLY A 70 8.29 -5.76 2.52
CA GLY A 70 8.06 -6.74 3.58
C GLY A 70 6.97 -6.34 4.57
N SER A 71 6.73 -5.05 4.81
CA SER A 71 5.61 -4.58 5.63
C SER A 71 4.26 -5.07 5.10
N GLY A 72 4.13 -5.26 3.78
CA GLY A 72 2.94 -5.87 3.17
C GLY A 72 2.72 -7.32 3.62
N ILE A 73 3.78 -8.12 3.74
CA ILE A 73 3.72 -9.50 4.24
C ILE A 73 3.43 -9.51 5.73
N VAL A 74 4.14 -8.68 6.51
CA VAL A 74 3.95 -8.58 7.97
C VAL A 74 2.48 -8.31 8.30
N GLU A 75 1.90 -7.28 7.69
CA GLU A 75 0.51 -6.90 7.95
C GLU A 75 -0.48 -7.92 7.40
N SER A 76 -0.23 -8.49 6.21
CA SER A 76 -1.12 -9.52 5.64
C SER A 76 -1.19 -10.75 6.55
N PHE A 77 -0.05 -11.23 7.05
CA PHE A 77 0.01 -12.38 7.94
C PHE A 77 -0.61 -12.04 9.29
N ARG A 78 -0.23 -10.90 9.89
CA ARG A 78 -0.75 -10.47 11.19
C ARG A 78 -2.26 -10.31 11.18
N ILE A 79 -2.81 -9.55 10.22
CA ILE A 79 -4.24 -9.25 10.17
C ILE A 79 -5.04 -10.53 9.93
N VAL A 80 -4.67 -11.37 8.96
CA VAL A 80 -5.46 -12.58 8.69
C VAL A 80 -5.34 -13.57 9.85
N ASP A 81 -4.12 -13.85 10.33
CA ASP A 81 -3.91 -14.87 11.35
C ASP A 81 -4.47 -14.47 12.73
N THR A 82 -4.54 -13.16 13.04
CA THR A 82 -4.96 -12.67 14.36
C THR A 82 -6.31 -11.96 14.37
N GLU A 83 -6.78 -11.41 13.26
CA GLU A 83 -7.97 -10.55 13.21
C GLU A 83 -9.12 -11.13 12.39
N GLU A 84 -8.87 -12.09 11.50
CA GLU A 84 -9.91 -12.81 10.75
C GLU A 84 -10.37 -14.10 11.45
N TRP A 85 -11.43 -14.72 10.91
CA TRP A 85 -12.05 -15.92 11.48
C TRP A 85 -11.25 -17.21 11.20
N ARG A 86 -10.29 -17.17 10.28
CA ARG A 86 -9.36 -18.24 9.92
C ARG A 86 -7.95 -17.69 9.73
N GLN A 87 -6.96 -18.56 9.84
CA GLN A 87 -5.57 -18.27 9.50
C GLN A 87 -5.31 -18.51 8.01
N LEU A 88 -4.20 -17.97 7.51
CA LEU A 88 -3.67 -18.26 6.18
C LEU A 88 -3.13 -19.69 6.13
N THR A 89 -3.45 -20.41 5.07
CA THR A 89 -2.84 -21.73 4.80
C THR A 89 -1.41 -21.60 4.31
N LYS A 90 -0.65 -22.71 4.27
CA LYS A 90 0.72 -22.70 3.72
C LYS A 90 0.72 -22.25 2.25
N GLU A 91 -0.26 -22.69 1.47
CA GLU A 91 -0.41 -22.37 0.06
C GLU A 91 -0.70 -20.88 -0.14
N GLU A 92 -1.54 -20.29 0.71
CA GLU A 92 -1.82 -18.85 0.66
C GLU A 92 -0.59 -18.01 1.04
N LYS A 93 0.16 -18.43 2.06
CA LYS A 93 1.46 -17.80 2.42
C LYS A 93 2.46 -17.92 1.27
N CYS A 94 2.47 -19.07 0.59
CA CYS A 94 3.29 -19.28 -0.61
C CYS A 94 2.92 -18.35 -1.77
N ALA A 95 1.61 -18.22 -2.07
CA ALA A 95 1.12 -17.32 -3.10
C ALA A 95 1.46 -15.85 -2.80
N ILE A 96 1.32 -15.41 -1.54
CA ILE A 96 1.74 -14.08 -1.09
C ILE A 96 3.24 -13.89 -1.32
N GLY A 97 4.06 -14.89 -1.00
CA GLY A 97 5.51 -14.85 -1.23
C GLY A 97 5.90 -14.77 -2.71
N ILE A 98 5.26 -15.56 -3.58
CA ILE A 98 5.46 -15.49 -5.04
C ILE A 98 5.17 -14.09 -5.56
N PHE A 99 4.05 -13.50 -5.14
CA PHE A 99 3.68 -12.14 -5.52
C PHE A 99 4.74 -11.13 -5.07
N HIS A 100 5.14 -11.15 -3.79
CA HIS A 100 6.11 -10.18 -3.27
C HIS A 100 7.50 -10.36 -3.87
N LYS A 101 7.93 -11.60 -4.15
CA LYS A 101 9.20 -11.86 -4.82
C LYS A 101 9.20 -11.26 -6.23
N ALA A 102 8.16 -11.52 -7.00
CA ALA A 102 8.02 -10.99 -8.36
C ALA A 102 7.94 -9.46 -8.36
N LEU A 103 7.14 -8.87 -7.46
CA LEU A 103 7.03 -7.41 -7.35
C LEU A 103 8.36 -6.77 -6.95
N GLY A 104 9.09 -7.34 -5.97
CA GLY A 104 10.38 -6.78 -5.56
C GLY A 104 11.44 -6.86 -6.65
N GLU A 105 11.42 -7.91 -7.48
CA GLU A 105 12.27 -8.01 -8.67
C GLU A 105 11.94 -6.91 -9.69
N ASP A 106 10.67 -6.67 -9.94
CA ASP A 106 10.19 -5.65 -10.87
C ASP A 106 10.44 -4.22 -10.35
N LEU A 107 10.57 -4.05 -9.03
CA LEU A 107 10.98 -2.83 -8.35
C LEU A 107 12.50 -2.67 -8.22
N GLY A 108 13.29 -3.63 -8.72
CA GLY A 108 14.75 -3.62 -8.62
C GLY A 108 15.25 -3.60 -7.17
N ILE A 109 14.62 -4.39 -6.30
CA ILE A 109 15.03 -4.52 -4.89
C ILE A 109 16.05 -5.66 -4.79
N PRO A 110 17.29 -5.38 -4.34
CA PRO A 110 18.25 -6.45 -4.12
C PRO A 110 17.86 -7.25 -2.87
N TRP A 111 18.15 -8.55 -2.91
CA TRP A 111 17.80 -9.47 -1.82
C TRP A 111 18.95 -9.69 -0.83
N THR A 112 20.05 -8.94 -0.94
CA THR A 112 21.31 -9.17 -0.22
C THR A 112 21.19 -9.15 1.30
N SER A 113 20.18 -8.46 1.84
CA SER A 113 19.91 -8.37 3.28
C SER A 113 19.18 -9.62 3.81
N LEU A 114 18.69 -10.50 2.93
CA LEU A 114 17.99 -11.73 3.29
C LEU A 114 18.96 -12.93 3.35
N PRO A 115 18.89 -13.77 4.41
CA PRO A 115 19.80 -14.91 4.60
C PRO A 115 19.90 -15.84 3.39
N SER A 116 18.77 -16.23 2.79
CA SER A 116 18.74 -17.22 1.72
C SER A 116 19.05 -16.63 0.32
N HIS A 117 19.47 -15.37 0.20
CA HIS A 117 19.71 -14.74 -1.12
C HIS A 117 20.76 -15.44 -1.99
N ARG A 118 21.73 -16.14 -1.38
CA ARG A 118 22.78 -16.88 -2.10
C ARG A 118 22.34 -18.29 -2.48
N GLU A 119 21.67 -18.97 -1.56
CA GLU A 119 21.28 -20.38 -1.71
C GLU A 119 19.94 -20.53 -2.44
N GLY A 120 19.15 -19.45 -2.47
CA GLY A 120 17.79 -19.43 -2.95
C GLY A 120 16.78 -19.87 -1.89
N TRP A 121 15.52 -19.55 -2.14
CA TRP A 121 14.40 -20.02 -1.32
C TRP A 121 13.79 -21.27 -1.93
N GLU A 122 13.22 -22.12 -1.07
CA GLU A 122 12.58 -23.38 -1.50
C GLU A 122 11.26 -23.12 -2.22
N ASP A 123 10.45 -22.22 -1.66
CA ASP A 123 9.15 -21.82 -2.18
C ASP A 123 8.81 -20.39 -1.72
N GLY A 124 7.63 -19.92 -2.11
CA GLY A 124 7.14 -18.60 -1.69
C GLY A 124 6.88 -18.50 -0.19
N ALA A 125 6.56 -19.60 0.50
CA ALA A 125 6.29 -19.56 1.94
C ALA A 125 7.58 -19.35 2.72
N HIS A 126 8.68 -20.00 2.31
CA HIS A 126 10.03 -19.74 2.82
C HIS A 126 10.40 -18.26 2.60
N PHE A 127 10.32 -17.75 1.37
CA PHE A 127 10.62 -16.34 1.08
C PHE A 127 9.78 -15.36 1.91
N ALA A 128 8.46 -15.58 2.00
CA ALA A 128 7.57 -14.69 2.75
C ALA A 128 7.88 -14.69 4.25
N THR A 129 8.19 -15.86 4.82
CA THR A 129 8.56 -16.00 6.23
C THR A 129 9.87 -15.29 6.52
N GLU A 130 10.89 -15.48 5.67
CA GLU A 130 12.18 -14.84 5.83
C GLU A 130 12.09 -13.31 5.68
N LEU A 131 11.35 -12.82 4.68
CA LEU A 131 11.13 -11.39 4.51
C LEU A 131 10.36 -10.78 5.68
N ARG A 132 9.32 -11.45 6.19
CA ARG A 132 8.61 -11.01 7.40
C ARG A 132 9.56 -10.88 8.59
N ASP A 133 10.36 -11.90 8.86
CA ASP A 133 11.26 -11.93 10.03
C ASP A 133 12.35 -10.88 9.90
N TRP A 134 12.90 -10.70 8.70
CA TRP A 134 13.83 -9.63 8.42
C TRP A 134 13.19 -8.25 8.65
N THR A 135 11.97 -8.02 8.18
CA THR A 135 11.25 -6.74 8.31
C THR A 135 11.00 -6.39 9.78
N VAL A 136 10.47 -7.33 10.57
CA VAL A 136 10.22 -7.13 12.01
C VAL A 136 11.54 -6.86 12.75
N GLY A 137 12.58 -7.63 12.41
CA GLY A 137 13.92 -7.41 12.95
C GLY A 137 14.48 -6.03 12.59
N TYR A 138 14.34 -5.61 11.34
CA TYR A 138 14.77 -4.30 10.86
C TYR A 138 14.06 -3.17 11.61
N GLU A 139 12.72 -3.25 11.74
CA GLU A 139 11.92 -2.28 12.49
C GLU A 139 12.38 -2.16 13.95
N SER A 140 12.62 -3.28 14.64
CA SER A 140 13.10 -3.25 16.03
C SER A 140 14.42 -2.47 16.19
N ARG A 141 15.29 -2.51 15.18
CA ARG A 141 16.60 -1.83 15.17
C ARG A 141 16.50 -0.35 14.83
N VAL A 142 15.70 0.02 13.83
CA VAL A 142 15.72 1.38 13.25
C VAL A 142 14.50 2.23 13.59
N ALA A 143 13.37 1.62 13.93
CA ALA A 143 12.15 2.35 14.20
C ALA A 143 12.29 3.09 15.54
N ARG A 144 12.35 4.42 15.44
CA ARG A 144 12.51 5.33 16.59
C ARG A 144 11.59 6.51 16.40
N PHE A 145 11.05 7.00 17.51
CA PHE A 145 10.26 8.23 17.49
C PHE A 145 11.10 9.40 16.97
N THR A 146 10.52 10.16 16.05
CA THR A 146 11.12 11.40 15.51
C THR A 146 10.02 12.44 15.32
N GLY A 147 10.36 13.73 15.34
CA GLY A 147 9.37 14.80 15.13
C GLY A 147 8.62 14.70 13.80
N THR A 148 9.27 14.15 12.76
CA THR A 148 8.62 13.89 11.47
C THR A 148 7.56 12.78 11.52
N ASN A 149 7.67 11.83 12.47
CA ASN A 149 6.65 10.82 12.69
C ASN A 149 5.41 11.42 13.38
N ASP A 150 5.60 12.28 14.40
CA ASP A 150 4.48 13.01 15.03
C ASP A 150 3.77 13.90 14.00
N GLN A 151 4.52 14.59 13.14
CA GLN A 151 3.94 15.36 12.03
C GLN A 151 3.07 14.48 11.11
N TYR A 152 3.51 13.25 10.81
CA TYR A 152 2.73 12.29 10.03
C TYR A 152 1.40 11.96 10.72
N VAL A 153 1.42 11.64 12.02
CA VAL A 153 0.20 11.39 12.81
C VAL A 153 -0.73 12.61 12.80
N ARG A 154 -0.21 13.82 13.02
CA ARG A 154 -1.03 15.05 12.98
C ARG A 154 -1.69 15.28 11.62
N VAL A 155 -0.98 14.99 10.54
CA VAL A 155 -1.47 15.21 9.18
C VAL A 155 -2.52 14.17 8.79
N TYR A 156 -2.36 12.90 9.17
CA TYR A 156 -3.29 11.83 8.76
C TYR A 156 -4.40 11.56 9.77
N VAL A 157 -4.07 11.52 11.07
CA VAL A 157 -4.99 11.13 12.14
C VAL A 157 -5.74 12.34 12.66
N ASP A 158 -5.02 13.36 13.14
CA ASP A 158 -5.68 14.52 13.77
C ASP A 158 -6.50 15.32 12.77
N SER A 159 -6.02 15.39 11.52
CA SER A 159 -6.74 16.11 10.47
C SER A 159 -8.03 15.39 10.04
N ALA A 160 -8.17 14.08 10.30
CA ALA A 160 -9.41 13.35 10.06
C ALA A 160 -10.52 13.72 11.06
N THR A 161 -10.15 14.20 12.25
CA THR A 161 -11.08 14.59 13.32
C THR A 161 -11.03 16.09 13.61
N SER A 162 -10.43 16.89 12.71
CA SER A 162 -10.21 18.32 12.98
C SER A 162 -11.49 19.15 13.10
N ALA A 163 -12.61 18.63 12.58
CA ALA A 163 -13.93 19.25 12.71
C ALA A 163 -14.71 18.78 13.95
N MET A 164 -14.12 17.89 14.76
CA MET A 164 -14.77 17.26 15.92
C MET A 164 -14.11 17.72 17.23
N PRO A 165 -14.77 17.57 18.38
CA PRO A 165 -14.16 17.79 19.69
C PRO A 165 -12.88 16.96 19.91
N ARG A 166 -11.90 17.49 20.65
CA ARG A 166 -10.57 16.88 20.89
C ARG A 166 -10.63 15.44 21.43
N PHE A 167 -11.70 15.09 22.13
CA PHE A 167 -11.94 13.73 22.61
C PHE A 167 -11.92 12.70 21.46
N PHE A 168 -12.53 13.02 20.31
CA PHE A 168 -12.54 12.13 19.14
C PHE A 168 -11.16 11.90 18.55
N THR A 169 -10.31 12.94 18.52
CA THR A 169 -8.91 12.80 18.09
C THR A 169 -8.15 11.84 19.00
N THR A 170 -8.29 12.02 20.31
CA THR A 170 -7.64 11.16 21.32
C THR A 170 -8.15 9.72 21.21
N LEU A 171 -9.45 9.54 21.04
CA LEU A 171 -10.06 8.22 20.84
C LEU A 171 -9.54 7.56 19.56
N LEU A 172 -9.52 8.28 18.44
CA LEU A 172 -9.03 7.77 17.16
C LEU A 172 -7.55 7.37 17.23
N ARG A 173 -6.70 8.20 17.85
CA ARG A 173 -5.29 7.86 18.05
C ARG A 173 -5.11 6.58 18.89
N LYS A 174 -5.90 6.41 19.97
CA LYS A 174 -5.88 5.18 20.79
C LYS A 174 -6.40 3.96 20.02
N VAL A 175 -7.42 4.12 19.19
CA VAL A 175 -7.93 3.04 18.32
C VAL A 175 -6.85 2.64 17.32
N ILE A 176 -6.26 3.58 16.58
CA ILE A 176 -5.16 3.28 15.65
C ILE A 176 -3.96 2.68 16.40
N GLY A 177 -3.62 3.20 17.57
CA GLY A 177 -2.55 2.66 18.41
C GLY A 177 -2.81 1.23 18.87
N TYR A 178 -4.06 0.79 18.98
CA TYR A 178 -4.41 -0.60 19.28
C TYR A 178 -4.23 -1.53 18.07
N GLU A 179 -4.46 -1.02 16.86
CA GLU A 179 -4.34 -1.77 15.60
C GLU A 179 -2.89 -2.00 15.16
N LEU A 180 -1.95 -1.21 15.69
CA LEU A 180 -0.53 -1.29 15.39
C LEU A 180 0.22 -2.12 16.43
N ASP A 181 1.31 -2.75 16.02
CA ASP A 181 2.25 -3.36 16.95
C ASP A 181 2.93 -2.30 17.86
N ASP A 182 3.55 -2.75 18.95
CA ASP A 182 4.13 -1.85 19.94
C ASP A 182 5.32 -1.02 19.41
N VAL A 183 6.10 -1.56 18.45
CA VAL A 183 7.22 -0.84 17.84
C VAL A 183 6.70 0.30 16.96
N MET A 184 5.72 0.02 16.09
CA MET A 184 5.13 1.04 15.23
C MET A 184 4.34 2.08 16.04
N ARG A 185 3.52 1.65 17.01
CA ARG A 185 2.76 2.55 17.90
C ARG A 185 3.68 3.53 18.62
N SER A 186 4.75 3.04 19.23
CA SER A 186 5.71 3.88 19.95
C SER A 186 6.50 4.80 19.01
N THR A 187 6.88 4.30 17.82
CA THR A 187 7.58 5.09 16.79
C THR A 187 6.74 6.25 16.26
N LEU A 188 5.42 6.07 16.17
CA LEU A 188 4.48 7.12 15.76
C LEU A 188 4.05 8.03 16.93
N GLY A 189 4.39 7.69 18.17
CA GLY A 189 3.97 8.45 19.35
C GLY A 189 2.47 8.35 19.64
N LEU A 190 1.84 7.24 19.25
CA LEU A 190 0.41 7.00 19.47
C LEU A 190 0.15 6.50 20.90
N GLU A 191 -0.91 7.03 21.51
CA GLU A 191 -1.31 6.68 22.86
C GLU A 191 -1.76 5.21 22.94
N LYS A 192 -1.40 4.52 24.02
CA LYS A 192 -1.87 3.16 24.28
C LYS A 192 -3.37 3.18 24.58
N ALA A 193 -4.11 2.24 24.00
CA ALA A 193 -5.51 2.01 24.39
C ALA A 193 -5.58 1.56 25.85
N GLY A 194 -6.48 2.20 26.62
CA GLY A 194 -6.78 1.77 27.99
C GLY A 194 -7.47 0.41 28.01
N ILE A 195 -7.52 -0.22 29.18
CA ILE A 195 -8.07 -1.58 29.35
C ILE A 195 -9.51 -1.67 28.81
N LEU A 196 -10.36 -0.71 29.15
CA LEU A 196 -11.75 -0.69 28.68
C LEU A 196 -11.86 -0.65 27.14
N LEU A 197 -11.13 0.26 26.49
CA LEU A 197 -11.15 0.39 25.04
C LEU A 197 -10.60 -0.87 24.35
N ARG A 198 -9.51 -1.43 24.88
CA ARG A 198 -8.95 -2.69 24.41
C ARG A 198 -9.96 -3.83 24.49
N THR A 199 -10.67 -3.96 25.62
CA THR A 199 -11.72 -4.98 25.78
C THR A 199 -12.83 -4.77 24.77
N ILE A 200 -13.30 -3.53 24.58
CA ILE A 200 -14.35 -3.22 23.58
C ILE A 200 -13.90 -3.63 22.18
N ILE A 201 -12.72 -3.19 21.72
CA ILE A 201 -12.24 -3.51 20.36
C ILE A 201 -12.04 -5.02 20.20
N THR A 202 -11.44 -5.68 21.19
CA THR A 202 -11.23 -7.14 21.17
C THR A 202 -12.54 -7.90 21.09
N SER A 203 -13.53 -7.52 21.90
CA SER A 203 -14.86 -8.11 21.89
C SER A 203 -15.57 -7.88 20.56
N THR A 204 -15.54 -6.66 20.02
CA THR A 204 -16.12 -6.35 18.70
C THR A 204 -15.49 -7.20 17.59
N LYS A 205 -14.15 -7.32 17.56
CA LYS A 205 -13.45 -8.17 16.59
C LYS A 205 -13.83 -9.65 16.77
N THR A 206 -13.92 -10.13 18.00
CA THR A 206 -14.28 -11.53 18.30
C THR A 206 -15.71 -11.84 17.88
N ILE A 207 -16.66 -10.96 18.21
CA ILE A 207 -18.05 -11.06 17.76
C ILE A 207 -18.12 -11.06 16.23
N ARG A 208 -17.40 -10.16 15.56
CA ARG A 208 -17.32 -10.13 14.09
C ARG A 208 -16.84 -11.47 13.53
N LYS A 209 -15.79 -12.07 14.08
CA LYS A 209 -15.28 -13.38 13.64
C LYS A 209 -16.34 -14.48 13.74
N ILE A 210 -17.06 -14.52 14.87
CA ILE A 210 -18.13 -15.50 15.10
C ILE A 210 -19.26 -15.29 14.09
N LEU A 211 -19.68 -14.04 13.89
CA LEU A 211 -20.72 -13.69 12.91
C LEU A 211 -20.31 -14.08 11.49
N LEU A 212 -19.10 -13.75 11.06
CA LEU A 212 -18.60 -14.11 9.74
C LEU A 212 -18.53 -15.64 9.54
N ARG A 213 -18.03 -16.37 10.54
CA ARG A 213 -17.86 -17.82 10.44
C ARG A 213 -19.20 -18.57 10.37
N HIS A 214 -20.21 -18.13 11.13
CA HIS A 214 -21.43 -18.91 11.35
C HIS A 214 -22.68 -18.33 10.69
N PHE A 215 -22.70 -17.04 10.38
CA PHE A 215 -23.88 -16.33 9.90
C PHE A 215 -23.71 -15.67 8.53
N THR A 216 -22.55 -15.83 7.87
CA THR A 216 -22.34 -15.31 6.52
C THR A 216 -22.03 -16.42 5.52
N PHE A 217 -22.61 -16.30 4.33
CA PHE A 217 -22.36 -17.24 3.23
C PHE A 217 -21.00 -16.95 2.57
N PRO A 218 -20.36 -17.98 1.99
CA PRO A 218 -19.18 -17.77 1.16
C PRO A 218 -19.51 -16.81 0.02
N ARG A 219 -18.54 -15.95 -0.31
CA ARG A 219 -18.70 -14.97 -1.38
C ARG A 219 -18.78 -15.69 -2.74
N ARG A 220 -19.80 -15.37 -3.55
CA ARG A 220 -19.99 -15.96 -4.89
C ARG A 220 -19.15 -15.30 -5.99
N SER A 221 -18.64 -14.10 -5.75
CA SER A 221 -17.84 -13.33 -6.71
C SER A 221 -16.66 -12.65 -6.02
N PRO A 222 -15.51 -12.46 -6.69
CA PRO A 222 -14.39 -11.76 -6.08
C PRO A 222 -14.71 -10.29 -5.81
N VAL A 223 -14.07 -9.71 -4.80
CA VAL A 223 -14.14 -8.25 -4.57
C VAL A 223 -13.33 -7.56 -5.66
N LYS A 224 -13.99 -6.66 -6.41
CA LYS A 224 -13.32 -5.82 -7.40
C LYS A 224 -12.78 -4.58 -6.72
N ALA A 225 -11.46 -4.53 -6.54
CA ALA A 225 -10.78 -3.41 -5.89
C ALA A 225 -10.66 -2.17 -6.81
N LEU A 226 -10.75 -2.37 -8.13
CA LEU A 226 -10.55 -1.38 -9.18
C LEU A 226 -11.58 -1.55 -10.29
N HIS A 227 -11.86 -0.48 -11.02
CA HIS A 227 -12.64 -0.56 -12.25
C HIS A 227 -11.82 -1.28 -13.33
N GLU A 228 -12.43 -2.24 -14.03
CA GLU A 228 -11.77 -2.98 -15.12
C GLU A 228 -11.56 -2.11 -16.36
N LYS A 229 -12.55 -1.24 -16.66
CA LYS A 229 -12.55 -0.38 -17.84
C LYS A 229 -12.46 1.10 -17.44
N PRO A 230 -11.80 1.93 -18.25
CA PRO A 230 -11.80 3.37 -18.04
C PRO A 230 -13.20 3.95 -18.25
N ASN A 231 -13.42 5.14 -17.72
CA ASN A 231 -14.64 5.89 -17.91
C ASN A 231 -14.78 6.28 -19.40
N PRO A 232 -15.89 5.90 -20.08
CA PRO A 232 -16.06 6.17 -21.51
C PRO A 232 -16.00 7.66 -21.89
N LYS A 233 -16.32 8.56 -20.97
CA LYS A 233 -16.35 10.01 -21.24
C LYS A 233 -14.97 10.66 -21.14
N THR A 234 -14.12 10.17 -20.25
CA THR A 234 -12.84 10.82 -19.93
C THR A 234 -11.63 10.00 -20.38
N GLY A 235 -11.80 8.71 -20.65
CA GLY A 235 -10.70 7.78 -20.92
C GLY A 235 -9.87 7.43 -19.67
N LEU A 236 -10.23 7.95 -18.49
CA LEU A 236 -9.49 7.78 -17.24
C LEU A 236 -10.14 6.73 -16.33
N PHE A 237 -9.38 6.17 -15.40
CA PHE A 237 -9.91 5.25 -14.38
C PHE A 237 -10.46 6.02 -13.18
N ASN A 238 -11.56 5.56 -12.60
CA ASN A 238 -12.09 6.10 -11.36
C ASN A 238 -11.71 5.20 -10.18
N PHE A 239 -11.73 5.75 -8.96
CA PHE A 239 -11.45 5.02 -7.73
C PHE A 239 -12.72 4.87 -6.87
N PHE A 240 -12.85 3.73 -6.18
CA PHE A 240 -14.05 3.38 -5.40
C PHE A 240 -14.05 3.86 -3.94
N PRO A 241 -12.94 3.74 -3.17
CA PRO A 241 -12.95 4.10 -1.77
C PRO A 241 -13.21 5.59 -1.54
N THR A 242 -14.29 5.90 -0.82
CA THR A 242 -14.56 7.22 -0.28
C THR A 242 -13.95 7.36 1.12
N GLY A 243 -12.70 7.81 1.16
CA GLY A 243 -12.17 8.42 2.38
C GLY A 243 -12.80 9.78 2.64
N LEU A 244 -12.30 10.52 3.63
CA LEU A 244 -12.73 11.91 3.88
C LEU A 244 -12.39 12.88 2.72
N GLN A 245 -11.54 12.44 1.79
CA GLN A 245 -11.18 13.16 0.58
C GLN A 245 -11.46 12.27 -0.65
N PRO A 246 -12.28 12.73 -1.61
CA PRO A 246 -12.80 11.90 -2.71
C PRO A 246 -11.89 11.94 -3.94
N TRP A 247 -10.60 11.63 -3.78
CA TRP A 247 -9.64 11.65 -4.89
C TRP A 247 -10.00 10.61 -5.96
N TYR A 248 -10.14 11.05 -7.20
CA TYR A 248 -10.46 10.22 -8.38
C TYR A 248 -11.83 9.53 -8.36
N VAL A 249 -12.70 9.91 -7.42
CA VAL A 249 -14.05 9.37 -7.31
C VAL A 249 -14.95 10.06 -8.32
N LYS A 250 -15.64 9.27 -9.15
CA LYS A 250 -16.58 9.79 -10.15
C LYS A 250 -17.69 10.59 -9.47
N LYS A 251 -18.08 11.70 -10.11
CA LYS A 251 -19.28 12.46 -9.74
C LYS A 251 -20.53 11.76 -10.29
N ASP A 252 -21.26 11.06 -9.44
CA ASP A 252 -22.59 10.52 -9.71
C ASP A 252 -23.55 10.73 -8.52
N ILE A 253 -24.83 10.44 -8.73
CA ILE A 253 -25.89 10.68 -7.72
C ILE A 253 -25.58 9.94 -6.42
N TRP A 254 -25.13 8.68 -6.49
CA TRP A 254 -24.81 7.86 -5.33
C TRP A 254 -23.57 8.36 -4.57
N SER A 255 -22.56 8.84 -5.29
CA SER A 255 -21.34 9.40 -4.70
C SER A 255 -21.56 10.73 -3.98
N ILE A 256 -22.67 11.44 -4.27
CA ILE A 256 -23.02 12.72 -3.66
C ILE A 256 -24.10 12.58 -2.59
N TRP A 257 -25.10 11.71 -2.83
CA TRP A 257 -26.32 11.61 -2.03
C TRP A 257 -26.55 10.24 -1.39
N GLY A 258 -25.69 9.25 -1.68
CA GLY A 258 -25.80 7.92 -1.09
C GLY A 258 -25.51 7.93 0.42
N PRO A 259 -25.84 6.83 1.12
CA PRO A 259 -25.66 6.73 2.58
C PRO A 259 -24.21 7.00 3.04
N SER A 260 -23.23 6.48 2.30
CA SER A 260 -21.81 6.73 2.58
C SER A 260 -21.42 8.19 2.41
N ALA A 261 -21.96 8.87 1.38
CA ALA A 261 -21.73 10.28 1.13
C ALA A 261 -22.31 11.17 2.25
N LEU A 262 -23.51 10.83 2.74
CA LEU A 262 -24.12 11.51 3.89
C LEU A 262 -23.28 11.33 5.16
N PHE A 263 -22.77 10.12 5.41
CA PHE A 263 -21.87 9.85 6.53
C PHE A 263 -20.55 10.63 6.43
N VAL A 264 -19.89 10.61 5.26
CA VAL A 264 -18.67 11.40 5.01
C VAL A 264 -18.95 12.89 5.25
N ARG A 265 -20.08 13.40 4.78
CA ARG A 265 -20.49 14.80 4.99
C ARG A 265 -20.69 15.12 6.47
N ALA A 266 -21.33 14.23 7.23
CA ALA A 266 -21.54 14.40 8.67
C ALA A 266 -20.21 14.46 9.45
N LEU A 267 -19.18 13.73 8.99
CA LEU A 267 -17.83 13.78 9.57
C LEU A 267 -16.97 14.97 9.07
N GLY A 268 -17.55 15.90 8.30
CA GLY A 268 -16.83 17.05 7.74
C GLY A 268 -15.95 16.71 6.54
N GLY A 269 -16.10 15.52 5.97
CA GLY A 269 -15.43 15.10 4.74
C GLY A 269 -15.96 15.82 3.50
N ARG A 270 -15.24 15.66 2.39
CA ARG A 270 -15.56 16.29 1.10
C ARG A 270 -16.17 15.28 0.14
N LEU A 271 -17.03 15.75 -0.75
CA LEU A 271 -17.71 14.92 -1.76
C LEU A 271 -17.17 15.18 -3.17
N PRO A 272 -17.30 14.23 -4.11
CA PRO A 272 -16.80 14.41 -5.48
C PRO A 272 -17.33 15.71 -6.12
N GLY A 273 -16.43 16.47 -6.74
CA GLY A 273 -16.75 17.79 -7.31
C GLY A 273 -16.83 18.94 -6.30
N SER A 274 -16.59 18.69 -5.01
CA SER A 274 -16.36 19.77 -4.04
C SER A 274 -15.05 20.49 -4.38
N HIS A 275 -15.03 21.83 -4.35
CA HIS A 275 -13.88 22.65 -4.75
C HIS A 275 -13.47 22.47 -6.23
N GLY A 276 -14.46 22.34 -7.11
CA GLY A 276 -14.24 22.14 -8.54
C GLY A 276 -13.50 20.83 -8.82
N ASP A 277 -12.44 20.91 -9.62
CA ASP A 277 -11.68 19.73 -10.07
C ASP A 277 -10.51 19.36 -9.15
N ARG A 278 -10.42 19.96 -7.95
CA ARG A 278 -9.32 19.71 -7.00
C ARG A 278 -9.10 18.23 -6.73
N PHE A 279 -10.17 17.44 -6.62
CA PHE A 279 -10.10 16.01 -6.29
C PHE A 279 -10.11 15.10 -7.53
N HIS A 280 -9.98 15.67 -8.72
CA HIS A 280 -9.95 14.94 -10.00
C HIS A 280 -11.14 13.97 -10.22
N PRO A 281 -12.40 14.43 -10.16
CA PRO A 281 -13.56 13.55 -10.37
C PRO A 281 -13.58 12.86 -11.75
N GLN A 282 -12.83 13.37 -12.72
CA GLN A 282 -12.62 12.78 -14.04
C GLN A 282 -11.89 11.43 -14.02
N GLY A 283 -11.10 11.15 -12.96
CA GLY A 283 -10.31 9.93 -12.82
C GLY A 283 -8.79 10.16 -12.82
N TYR A 284 -8.04 9.06 -12.77
CA TYR A 284 -6.58 9.01 -12.84
C TYR A 284 -6.09 8.28 -14.09
N ASP A 285 -4.85 8.58 -14.46
CA ASP A 285 -4.05 7.77 -15.38
C ASP A 285 -2.77 7.31 -14.67
N LEU A 286 -2.42 6.05 -14.85
CA LEU A 286 -1.23 5.43 -14.27
C LEU A 286 0.07 6.08 -14.75
N THR A 287 0.07 6.70 -15.93
CA THR A 287 1.26 7.41 -16.43
C THR A 287 1.50 8.75 -15.75
N THR A 288 0.46 9.37 -15.20
CA THR A 288 0.52 10.73 -14.64
C THR A 288 0.35 10.78 -13.12
N ILE A 289 -0.23 9.75 -12.50
CA ILE A 289 -0.50 9.69 -11.05
C ILE A 289 0.75 10.01 -10.20
N GLY A 290 0.57 10.65 -9.04
CA GLY A 290 1.65 11.07 -8.16
C GLY A 290 1.69 12.59 -7.90
N PRO A 291 2.81 13.12 -7.38
CA PRO A 291 2.93 14.53 -7.05
C PRO A 291 2.80 15.43 -8.27
N LYS A 292 2.11 16.57 -8.13
CA LYS A 292 1.86 17.53 -9.23
C LYS A 292 3.09 17.89 -10.07
N PRO A 293 4.30 18.13 -9.51
CA PRO A 293 5.49 18.42 -10.32
C PRO A 293 6.01 17.25 -11.16
N GLN A 294 5.46 16.05 -10.99
CA GLN A 294 5.84 14.83 -11.70
C GLN A 294 4.73 14.34 -12.64
N GLU A 295 3.57 15.00 -12.67
CA GLU A 295 2.50 14.69 -13.62
C GLU A 295 3.00 14.90 -15.06
N GLY A 296 2.82 13.88 -15.91
CA GLY A 296 3.28 13.88 -17.31
C GLY A 296 4.80 13.79 -17.52
N ARG A 297 5.60 13.64 -16.45
CA ARG A 297 7.05 13.47 -16.55
C ARG A 297 7.42 11.99 -16.50
N GLY A 298 8.56 11.65 -17.12
CA GLY A 298 9.13 10.30 -17.06
C GLY A 298 8.54 9.30 -18.04
N LEU A 299 7.79 9.74 -19.05
CA LEU A 299 7.08 8.86 -19.97
C LEU A 299 8.03 7.93 -20.74
N GLU A 300 9.17 8.45 -21.21
CA GLU A 300 10.20 7.65 -21.90
C GLU A 300 10.81 6.59 -20.97
N ASN A 301 11.20 6.98 -19.74
CA ASN A 301 11.71 6.03 -18.74
C ASN A 301 10.69 4.94 -18.42
N MET A 302 9.41 5.32 -18.33
CA MET A 302 8.33 4.38 -18.09
C MET A 302 8.14 3.43 -19.28
N ALA A 303 8.19 3.93 -20.52
CA ALA A 303 8.09 3.11 -21.72
C ALA A 303 9.23 2.08 -21.79
N ALA A 304 10.48 2.51 -21.55
CA ALA A 304 11.63 1.62 -21.50
C ALA A 304 11.50 0.55 -20.39
N THR A 305 11.00 0.93 -19.21
CA THR A 305 10.73 -0.02 -18.12
C THR A 305 9.65 -1.02 -18.52
N MET A 306 8.58 -0.58 -19.18
CA MET A 306 7.53 -1.48 -19.67
C MET A 306 8.04 -2.46 -20.72
N GLU A 307 8.87 -2.01 -21.67
CA GLU A 307 9.50 -2.88 -22.66
C GLU A 307 10.39 -3.93 -22.01
N PHE A 308 11.21 -3.52 -21.04
CA PHE A 308 12.02 -4.45 -20.24
C PHE A 308 11.17 -5.49 -19.52
N LEU A 309 10.07 -5.07 -18.86
CA LEU A 309 9.16 -5.99 -18.17
C LEU A 309 8.49 -6.96 -19.14
N ARG A 310 8.04 -6.49 -20.32
CA ARG A 310 7.46 -7.37 -21.36
C ARG A 310 8.46 -8.42 -21.86
N ALA A 311 9.71 -8.03 -22.07
CA ALA A 311 10.75 -8.91 -22.58
C ALA A 311 11.17 -9.99 -21.57
N ARG A 312 11.10 -9.67 -20.27
CA ARG A 312 11.45 -10.59 -19.17
C ARG A 312 10.31 -11.61 -18.97
N ASN A 313 10.27 -12.63 -19.83
CA ASN A 313 9.27 -13.71 -19.89
C ASN A 313 8.59 -14.00 -18.53
N ILE A 314 7.40 -13.41 -18.35
CA ILE A 314 6.71 -13.26 -17.06
C ILE A 314 6.07 -14.57 -16.56
N SER A 315 6.13 -15.63 -17.36
CA SER A 315 5.29 -16.84 -17.20
C SER A 315 5.82 -17.91 -16.22
N GLY A 316 7.00 -17.72 -15.61
CA GLY A 316 7.61 -18.67 -14.69
C GLY A 316 7.34 -18.40 -13.20
N CYS A 317 7.28 -19.47 -12.39
CA CYS A 317 7.31 -19.33 -10.93
C CYS A 317 8.73 -18.89 -10.50
N PRO A 318 8.88 -17.82 -9.69
CA PRO A 318 10.19 -17.31 -9.30
C PRO A 318 11.03 -18.26 -8.43
N PHE A 319 10.44 -19.38 -8.00
CA PHE A 319 11.10 -20.42 -7.19
C PHE A 319 11.27 -21.75 -7.95
N GLN A 320 11.07 -21.78 -9.27
CA GLN A 320 11.42 -22.96 -10.05
C GLN A 320 12.93 -23.20 -9.92
N LYS A 321 13.32 -24.26 -9.21
CA LYS A 321 14.69 -24.79 -9.26
C LYS A 321 14.94 -25.25 -10.69
N GLY A 322 15.70 -24.46 -11.46
CA GLY A 322 16.16 -24.87 -12.77
C GLY A 322 17.01 -26.13 -12.65
N TYR A 323 16.52 -27.25 -13.16
CA TYR A 323 17.41 -28.29 -13.65
C TYR A 323 18.02 -27.76 -14.95
N GLY A 324 19.23 -27.19 -14.86
CA GLY A 324 19.99 -26.56 -15.96
C GLY A 324 19.59 -25.09 -16.17
N GLU A 325 20.46 -24.10 -16.33
CA GLU A 325 21.87 -24.06 -16.71
C GLU A 325 22.62 -23.01 -15.86
N LYS A 326 23.91 -23.26 -15.64
CA LYS A 326 24.86 -22.24 -15.17
C LYS A 326 24.95 -21.15 -16.24
N GLY A 327 24.66 -19.90 -15.87
CA GLY A 327 24.92 -18.75 -16.73
C GLY A 327 24.81 -17.46 -15.94
N GLU A 328 25.97 -16.87 -15.65
CA GLU A 328 26.10 -15.52 -15.09
C GLU A 328 25.19 -14.54 -15.83
N THR A 329 24.24 -13.94 -15.12
CA THR A 329 23.62 -12.69 -15.57
C THR A 329 24.21 -11.57 -14.73
N GLN A 330 25.24 -10.94 -15.29
CA GLN A 330 25.73 -9.65 -14.82
C GLN A 330 24.56 -8.69 -14.72
N VAL A 331 24.31 -8.19 -13.52
CA VAL A 331 23.44 -7.04 -13.29
C VAL A 331 24.20 -5.83 -13.84
N THR A 332 23.92 -5.43 -15.07
CA THR A 332 24.35 -4.12 -15.57
C THR A 332 23.46 -3.06 -14.93
N PRO A 333 23.99 -2.14 -14.10
CA PRO A 333 23.18 -1.06 -13.56
C PRO A 333 22.87 -0.05 -14.67
N ILE A 334 21.58 0.14 -14.97
CA ILE A 334 21.11 1.24 -15.82
C ILE A 334 20.91 2.47 -14.90
N PHE A 335 21.70 3.52 -15.14
CA PHE A 335 21.74 4.78 -14.40
C PHE A 335 20.68 5.81 -14.79
#